data_AF-A0A2H9SR59-F1
#
_entry.id   AF-A0A2H9SR59-F1
#
_cell.length_a   1.000
_cell.length_b   1.000
_cell.length_c   1.000
_cell.angle_alpha   90.00
_cell.angle_beta   90.00
_cell.angle_gamma   90.00
#
_symmetry.space_group_name_H-M   'P 1'
#
loop_
_entity.id
_entity.type
_entity.pdbx_description
1 polymer ?
#
loop_
_entity_poly.entity_id
_entity_poly.type
_entity_poly.pdbx_seq_one_letter_code
_entity_poly.pdbx_strand_id
1 'polypeptide(L)'
;MQKSTETYLTALREKNYLLFLQWPQQRSVLNTDALIECLLNEWLQQGYEKADMESFVLLYQLMSVYDAHFSPHLHYAMTLMSSVVIRLLELNEFQDRPSLALPQFTQWANDIPAEEITGLFNKLAPLLTLRARTMEYMIFLEGQKDNVVDALYGSRLSMVQRLAKYTQEETQLNSAMMNEVVCYLTQIRALGPSIAEEVYLKRIMPPSLLEHTKQWVTGLAIGFFQLLQSPVEEGAAIENQSKSL
;
A
#
# COMPACT_ATOMS: atom_id res chain seq x y z
N MET A 1 -6.85 10.49 6.29
CA MET A 1 -7.88 11.28 5.57
C MET A 1 -8.72 10.30 4.79
N GLN A 2 -10.02 10.19 5.06
CA GLN A 2 -10.90 9.27 4.32
C GLN A 2 -10.99 9.77 2.87
N LYS A 3 -10.64 8.92 1.90
CA LYS A 3 -10.83 9.22 0.48
C LYS A 3 -12.32 9.08 0.14
N SER A 4 -12.78 9.81 -0.87
CA SER A 4 -14.15 9.71 -1.37
C SER A 4 -14.41 8.35 -2.02
N THR A 5 -15.67 7.91 -2.06
CA THR A 5 -16.08 6.70 -2.79
C THR A 5 -15.66 6.75 -4.26
N GLU A 6 -15.86 7.90 -4.92
CA GLU A 6 -15.43 8.15 -6.29
C GLU A 6 -13.94 7.85 -6.50
N THR A 7 -13.08 8.20 -5.54
CA THR A 7 -11.64 7.91 -5.59
C THR A 7 -11.37 6.41 -5.64
N TYR A 8 -12.11 5.59 -4.90
CA TYR A 8 -11.92 4.14 -4.90
C TYR A 8 -12.44 3.49 -6.18
N LEU A 9 -13.58 3.95 -6.69
CA LEU A 9 -14.13 3.48 -7.97
C LEU A 9 -13.23 3.86 -9.14
N THR A 10 -12.71 5.09 -9.15
CA THR A 10 -11.70 5.52 -10.13
C THR A 10 -10.46 4.64 -10.04
N ALA A 11 -9.98 4.34 -8.82
CA ALA A 11 -8.84 3.45 -8.63
C ALA A 11 -9.08 2.04 -9.17
N LEU A 12 -10.31 1.51 -9.05
CA LEU A 12 -10.68 0.23 -9.66
C LEU A 12 -10.55 0.29 -11.18
N ARG A 13 -11.14 1.30 -11.82
CA ARG A 13 -11.13 1.52 -13.29
C ARG A 13 -9.71 1.72 -13.82
N GLU A 14 -8.87 2.40 -13.06
CA GLU A 14 -7.45 2.63 -13.37
C GLU A 14 -6.54 1.43 -13.02
N LYS A 15 -7.12 0.32 -12.56
CA LYS A 15 -6.41 -0.90 -12.15
C LYS A 15 -5.43 -0.68 -10.98
N ASN A 16 -5.65 0.36 -10.18
CA ASN A 16 -5.01 0.58 -8.89
C ASN A 16 -5.73 -0.22 -7.81
N TYR A 17 -5.67 -1.53 -7.91
CA TYR A 17 -6.47 -2.45 -7.11
C TYR A 17 -6.14 -2.41 -5.62
N LEU A 18 -4.89 -2.17 -5.24
CA LEU A 18 -4.51 -2.05 -3.84
C LEU A 18 -5.16 -0.84 -3.17
N LEU A 19 -5.33 0.26 -3.91
CA LEU A 19 -6.07 1.41 -3.40
C LEU A 19 -7.57 1.09 -3.28
N PHE A 20 -8.16 0.47 -4.30
CA PHE A 20 -9.57 0.06 -4.23
C PHE A 20 -9.86 -0.86 -3.03
N LEU A 21 -9.00 -1.85 -2.75
CA LEU A 21 -9.15 -2.77 -1.61
C LEU A 21 -8.97 -2.11 -0.22
N GLN A 22 -8.49 -0.86 -0.15
CA GLN A 22 -8.49 -0.10 1.10
C GLN A 22 -9.87 0.48 1.43
N TRP A 23 -10.80 0.54 0.49
CA TRP A 23 -12.12 1.12 0.69
C TRP A 23 -12.89 0.49 1.86
N PRO A 24 -13.09 -0.85 1.93
CA PRO A 24 -13.76 -1.47 3.07
C PRO A 24 -13.01 -1.26 4.40
N GLN A 25 -11.67 -1.14 4.35
CA GLN A 25 -10.84 -1.00 5.55
C GLN A 25 -11.01 0.37 6.23
N GLN A 26 -11.39 1.42 5.49
CA GLN A 26 -11.69 2.74 6.05
C GLN A 26 -13.00 2.80 6.84
N ARG A 27 -13.77 1.72 6.83
CA ARG A 27 -15.09 1.60 7.47
C ARG A 27 -15.13 0.47 8.52
N SER A 28 -13.96 0.10 9.05
CA SER A 28 -13.75 -1.03 9.97
C SER A 28 -14.51 -0.97 11.31
N VAL A 29 -15.21 0.14 11.59
CA VAL A 29 -16.08 0.29 12.77
C VAL A 29 -17.42 -0.44 12.59
N LEU A 30 -17.84 -0.69 11.34
CA LEU A 30 -19.08 -1.39 11.03
C LEU A 30 -18.91 -2.91 11.15
N ASN A 31 -19.97 -3.60 11.55
CA ASN A 31 -20.04 -5.04 11.39
C ASN A 31 -20.14 -5.41 9.89
N THR A 32 -19.89 -6.67 9.55
CA THR A 32 -19.84 -7.16 8.16
C THR A 32 -21.08 -6.81 7.35
N ASP A 33 -22.27 -7.07 7.87
CA ASP A 33 -23.53 -6.84 7.12
C ASP A 33 -23.77 -5.34 6.89
N ALA A 34 -23.60 -4.52 7.94
CA ALA A 34 -23.72 -3.07 7.83
C ALA A 34 -22.66 -2.47 6.90
N LEU A 35 -21.47 -3.06 6.85
CA LEU A 35 -20.40 -2.65 5.94
C LEU A 35 -20.75 -2.94 4.49
N ILE A 36 -21.26 -4.14 4.18
CA ILE A 36 -21.70 -4.51 2.84
C ILE A 36 -22.80 -3.57 2.37
N GLU A 37 -23.83 -3.33 3.18
CA GLU A 37 -24.92 -2.41 2.85
C GLU A 37 -24.44 -0.96 2.67
N CYS A 38 -23.49 -0.51 3.50
CA CYS A 38 -22.88 0.81 3.35
C CYS A 38 -22.15 0.94 2.00
N LEU A 39 -21.28 0.00 1.67
CA LEU A 39 -20.50 0.00 0.43
C LEU A 39 -21.40 -0.12 -0.81
N LEU A 40 -22.44 -0.96 -0.73
CA LEU A 40 -23.44 -1.10 -1.78
C LEU A 40 -24.14 0.22 -2.07
N ASN A 41 -24.64 0.89 -1.02
CA ASN A 41 -25.32 2.18 -1.15
C ASN A 41 -24.38 3.28 -1.65
N GLU A 42 -23.15 3.34 -1.13
CA GLU A 42 -22.13 4.29 -1.61
C GLU A 42 -21.84 4.06 -3.12
N TRP A 43 -21.71 2.82 -3.58
CA TRP A 43 -21.47 2.51 -5.00
C TRP A 43 -22.67 2.89 -5.88
N LEU A 44 -23.89 2.52 -5.47
CA LEU A 44 -25.11 2.88 -6.21
C LEU A 44 -25.28 4.40 -6.35
N GLN A 45 -24.95 5.16 -5.30
CA GLN A 45 -25.01 6.63 -5.33
C GLN A 45 -24.01 7.26 -6.31
N GLN A 46 -22.86 6.64 -6.52
CA GLN A 46 -21.87 7.12 -7.51
C GLN A 46 -22.23 6.73 -8.95
N GLY A 47 -23.23 5.88 -9.15
CA GLY A 47 -23.62 5.35 -10.45
C GLY A 47 -22.83 4.09 -10.79
N TYR A 48 -23.54 2.98 -10.83
CA TYR A 48 -23.01 1.71 -11.32
C TYR A 48 -22.69 1.82 -12.82
N GLU A 49 -21.47 1.45 -13.20
CA GLU A 49 -21.04 1.37 -14.60
C GLU A 49 -20.59 -0.04 -14.95
N LYS A 50 -20.88 -0.50 -16.18
CA LYS A 50 -20.39 -1.81 -16.66
C LYS A 50 -18.86 -1.93 -16.59
N ALA A 51 -18.14 -0.83 -16.81
CA ALA A 51 -16.68 -0.77 -16.71
C ALA A 51 -16.15 -1.10 -15.30
N ASP A 52 -16.97 -0.84 -14.26
CA ASP A 52 -16.66 -1.24 -12.89
C ASP A 52 -16.59 -2.76 -12.77
N MET A 53 -17.57 -3.46 -13.35
CA MET A 53 -17.63 -4.92 -13.29
C MET A 53 -16.50 -5.54 -14.09
N GLU A 54 -16.23 -5.05 -15.30
CA GLU A 54 -15.11 -5.53 -16.11
C GLU A 54 -13.78 -5.40 -15.34
N SER A 55 -13.57 -4.26 -14.68
CA SER A 55 -12.36 -4.02 -13.86
C SER A 55 -12.32 -4.89 -12.60
N PHE A 56 -13.47 -5.13 -11.95
CA PHE A 56 -13.54 -5.96 -10.75
C PHE A 56 -13.34 -7.45 -11.07
N VAL A 57 -13.88 -7.93 -12.20
CA VAL A 57 -13.68 -9.30 -12.68
C VAL A 57 -12.19 -9.56 -12.93
N LEU A 58 -11.45 -8.59 -13.49
CA LEU A 58 -9.98 -8.67 -13.62
C LEU A 58 -9.28 -8.79 -12.26
N LEU A 59 -9.68 -7.99 -11.27
CA LEU A 59 -9.13 -8.06 -9.91
C LEU A 59 -9.44 -9.41 -9.25
N TYR A 60 -10.68 -9.89 -9.37
CA TYR A 60 -11.09 -11.18 -8.83
C TYR A 60 -10.24 -12.32 -9.39
N GLN A 61 -10.10 -12.37 -10.72
CA GLN A 61 -9.32 -13.40 -11.38
C GLN A 61 -7.83 -13.30 -11.05
N LEU A 62 -7.28 -12.08 -10.98
CA LEU A 62 -5.90 -11.83 -10.56
C LEU A 62 -5.63 -12.41 -9.16
N MET A 63 -6.50 -12.13 -8.19
CA MET A 63 -6.35 -12.62 -6.82
C MET A 63 -6.57 -14.13 -6.72
N SER A 64 -7.47 -14.70 -7.52
CA SER A 64 -7.69 -16.14 -7.57
C SER A 64 -6.46 -16.90 -8.11
N VAL A 65 -5.83 -16.40 -9.18
CA VAL A 65 -4.66 -17.04 -9.80
C VAL A 65 -3.40 -16.89 -8.96
N TYR A 66 -3.19 -15.73 -8.34
CA TYR A 66 -1.98 -15.41 -7.57
C TYR A 66 -2.21 -15.33 -6.05
N ASP A 67 -3.17 -16.11 -5.54
CA ASP A 67 -3.66 -16.12 -4.15
C ASP A 67 -2.57 -15.97 -3.08
N ALA A 68 -1.49 -16.76 -3.21
CA ALA A 68 -0.38 -16.79 -2.26
C ALA A 68 0.41 -15.46 -2.12
N HIS A 69 0.25 -14.52 -3.05
CA HIS A 69 0.97 -13.23 -3.04
C HIS A 69 0.19 -12.13 -2.32
N PHE A 70 -1.09 -12.36 -2.02
CA PHE A 70 -1.94 -11.40 -1.33
C PHE A 70 -2.00 -11.73 0.15
N SER A 71 -1.98 -10.68 0.98
CA SER A 71 -2.07 -10.81 2.42
C SER A 71 -3.49 -11.19 2.87
N PRO A 72 -3.65 -11.77 4.07
CA PRO A 72 -4.97 -12.11 4.60
C PRO A 72 -5.95 -10.92 4.66
N HIS A 73 -5.45 -9.71 4.91
CA HIS A 73 -6.30 -8.51 4.95
C HIS A 73 -6.81 -8.08 3.56
N LEU A 74 -6.04 -8.33 2.49
CA LEU A 74 -6.49 -8.09 1.12
C LEU A 74 -7.53 -9.14 0.72
N HIS A 75 -7.36 -10.40 1.11
CA HIS A 75 -8.35 -11.46 0.91
C HIS A 75 -9.68 -11.18 1.60
N TYR A 76 -9.63 -10.65 2.83
CA TYR A 76 -10.83 -10.22 3.54
C TYR A 76 -11.55 -9.08 2.79
N ALA A 77 -10.80 -8.05 2.37
CA ALA A 77 -11.35 -6.95 1.57
C ALA A 77 -11.95 -7.46 0.25
N MET A 78 -11.29 -8.39 -0.43
CA MET A 78 -11.77 -8.96 -1.68
C MET A 78 -13.07 -9.75 -1.49
N THR A 79 -13.16 -10.55 -0.43
CA THR A 79 -14.38 -11.29 -0.08
C THR A 79 -15.56 -10.33 0.14
N LEU A 80 -15.36 -9.28 0.94
CA LEU A 80 -16.38 -8.25 1.18
C LEU A 80 -16.82 -7.57 -0.12
N MET A 81 -15.88 -7.10 -0.93
CA MET A 81 -16.19 -6.42 -2.17
C MET A 81 -16.85 -7.36 -3.18
N SER A 82 -16.51 -8.66 -3.17
CA SER A 82 -17.19 -9.65 -4.01
C SER A 82 -18.66 -9.78 -3.62
N SER A 83 -18.97 -9.82 -2.32
CA SER A 83 -20.36 -9.81 -1.84
C SER A 83 -21.11 -8.56 -2.29
N VAL A 84 -20.48 -7.38 -2.23
CA VAL A 84 -21.06 -6.12 -2.72
C VAL A 84 -21.32 -6.19 -4.23
N VAL A 85 -20.35 -6.67 -5.01
CA VAL A 85 -20.45 -6.78 -6.48
C VAL A 85 -21.55 -7.75 -6.91
N ILE A 86 -21.63 -8.93 -6.29
CA ILE A 86 -22.74 -9.86 -6.58
C ILE A 86 -24.08 -9.19 -6.28
N ARG A 87 -24.20 -8.46 -5.17
CA ARG A 87 -25.42 -7.73 -4.83
C ARG A 87 -25.74 -6.61 -5.83
N LEU A 88 -24.74 -5.90 -6.32
CA LEU A 88 -24.91 -4.91 -7.39
C LEU A 88 -25.45 -5.54 -8.67
N LEU A 89 -24.90 -6.68 -9.08
CA LEU A 89 -25.35 -7.42 -10.26
C LEU A 89 -26.79 -7.92 -10.10
N GLU A 90 -27.15 -8.46 -8.93
CA GLU A 90 -28.52 -8.88 -8.61
C GLU A 90 -29.52 -7.73 -8.74
N LEU A 91 -29.14 -6.51 -8.32
CA LEU A 91 -30.03 -5.35 -8.30
C LEU A 91 -30.13 -4.63 -9.66
N ASN A 92 -29.09 -4.68 -10.49
CA ASN A 92 -29.02 -3.89 -11.73
C ASN A 92 -29.17 -4.74 -13.00
N GLU A 93 -28.42 -5.85 -13.13
CA GLU A 93 -28.36 -6.63 -14.38
C GLU A 93 -29.23 -7.88 -14.33
N PHE A 94 -29.40 -8.47 -13.15
CA PHE A 94 -30.08 -9.75 -12.94
C PHE A 94 -31.34 -9.61 -12.08
N GLN A 95 -31.99 -8.45 -12.08
CA GLN A 95 -33.16 -8.18 -11.23
C GLN A 95 -34.26 -9.26 -11.33
N ASP A 96 -34.53 -9.75 -12.54
CA ASP A 96 -35.54 -10.79 -12.79
C ASP A 96 -35.06 -12.21 -12.45
N ARG A 97 -33.74 -12.43 -12.37
CA ARG A 97 -33.12 -13.73 -12.12
C ARG A 97 -31.83 -13.60 -11.26
N PRO A 98 -31.92 -13.17 -9.99
CA PRO A 98 -30.75 -12.87 -9.16
C PRO A 98 -29.78 -14.06 -9.01
N SER A 99 -30.30 -15.29 -9.03
CA SER A 99 -29.49 -16.52 -8.94
C SER A 99 -28.49 -16.71 -10.09
N LEU A 100 -28.62 -15.96 -11.19
CA LEU A 100 -27.67 -16.00 -12.31
C LEU A 100 -26.47 -15.08 -12.13
N ALA A 101 -26.50 -14.13 -11.19
CA ALA A 101 -25.44 -13.15 -11.01
C ALA A 101 -24.08 -13.81 -10.71
N LEU A 102 -24.02 -14.67 -9.70
CA LEU A 102 -22.77 -15.35 -9.31
C LEU A 102 -22.23 -16.32 -10.39
N PRO A 103 -23.05 -17.23 -10.98
CA PRO A 103 -22.59 -18.06 -12.09
C PRO A 103 -22.04 -17.25 -13.27
N GLN A 104 -22.73 -16.18 -13.66
CA GLN A 104 -22.31 -15.36 -14.77
C GLN A 104 -21.03 -14.57 -14.47
N PHE A 105 -20.92 -14.01 -13.27
CA PHE A 105 -19.71 -13.35 -12.79
C PHE A 105 -18.49 -14.29 -12.81
N THR A 106 -18.67 -15.52 -12.32
CA THR A 106 -17.62 -16.54 -12.30
C THR A 106 -17.20 -16.93 -13.72
N GLN A 107 -18.17 -17.03 -14.63
CA GLN A 107 -17.88 -17.27 -16.04
C GLN A 107 -17.05 -16.12 -16.64
N TRP A 108 -17.44 -14.87 -16.43
CA TRP A 108 -16.66 -13.71 -16.90
C TRP A 108 -15.22 -13.73 -16.38
N ALA A 109 -15.00 -14.13 -15.12
CA ALA A 109 -13.67 -14.25 -14.54
C ALA A 109 -12.83 -15.34 -15.24
N ASN A 110 -13.43 -16.48 -15.53
CA ASN A 110 -12.77 -17.60 -16.21
C ASN A 110 -12.49 -17.33 -17.70
N ASP A 111 -13.26 -16.43 -18.33
CA ASP A 111 -13.10 -16.07 -19.73
C ASP A 111 -11.94 -15.06 -19.96
N ILE A 112 -11.33 -14.51 -18.89
CA ILE A 112 -10.20 -13.59 -19.03
C ILE A 112 -8.94 -14.33 -19.53
N PRO A 113 -8.26 -13.82 -20.56
CA PRO A 113 -7.00 -14.38 -21.03
C PRO A 113 -5.91 -14.39 -19.95
N ALA A 114 -5.22 -15.53 -19.80
CA ALA A 114 -4.14 -15.69 -18.81
C ALA A 114 -2.99 -14.67 -18.99
N GLU A 115 -2.73 -14.25 -20.24
CA GLU A 115 -1.71 -13.22 -20.54
C GLU A 115 -2.07 -11.87 -19.94
N GLU A 116 -3.35 -11.48 -19.96
CA GLU A 116 -3.80 -10.23 -19.36
C GLU A 116 -3.60 -10.25 -17.84
N ILE A 117 -3.99 -11.34 -17.19
CA ILE A 117 -3.80 -11.54 -15.74
C ILE A 117 -2.32 -11.55 -15.36
N THR A 118 -1.49 -12.22 -16.15
CA THR A 118 -0.03 -12.24 -15.96
C THR A 118 0.57 -10.84 -16.10
N GLY A 119 0.14 -10.07 -17.11
CA GLY A 119 0.58 -8.70 -17.32
C GLY A 119 0.20 -7.76 -16.17
N LEU A 120 -0.99 -7.93 -15.60
CA LEU A 120 -1.42 -7.19 -14.40
C LEU A 120 -0.61 -7.57 -13.17
N PHE A 121 -0.40 -8.87 -12.95
CA PHE A 121 0.39 -9.35 -11.83
C PHE A 121 1.82 -8.84 -11.88
N ASN A 122 2.48 -8.85 -13.04
CA ASN A 122 3.85 -8.36 -13.19
C ASN A 122 4.02 -6.89 -12.77
N LYS A 123 2.96 -6.07 -12.89
CA LYS A 123 2.98 -4.66 -12.42
C LYS A 123 2.87 -4.55 -10.90
N LEU A 124 2.12 -5.45 -10.25
CA LEU A 124 1.88 -5.44 -8.80
C LEU A 124 2.92 -6.25 -8.01
N ALA A 125 3.47 -7.28 -8.61
CA ALA A 125 4.38 -8.24 -7.99
C ALA A 125 5.58 -7.58 -7.28
N PRO A 126 6.22 -6.52 -7.81
CA PRO A 126 7.31 -5.83 -7.11
C PRO A 126 6.89 -5.29 -5.74
N LEU A 127 5.72 -4.64 -5.66
CA LEU A 127 5.20 -4.09 -4.41
C LEU A 127 4.75 -5.21 -3.44
N LEU A 128 4.04 -6.22 -3.94
CA LEU A 128 3.63 -7.37 -3.12
C LEU A 128 4.84 -8.13 -2.56
N THR A 129 5.88 -8.31 -3.37
CA THR A 129 7.14 -8.94 -2.95
C THR A 129 7.83 -8.12 -1.88
N LEU A 130 7.89 -6.79 -2.03
CA LEU A 130 8.47 -5.90 -1.03
C LEU A 130 7.71 -6.01 0.30
N ARG A 131 6.38 -5.98 0.26
CA ARG A 131 5.49 -6.16 1.43
C ARG A 131 5.72 -7.50 2.13
N ALA A 132 5.83 -8.59 1.37
CA ALA A 132 6.07 -9.92 1.94
C ALA A 132 7.42 -9.98 2.65
N ARG A 133 8.48 -9.46 2.00
CA ARG A 133 9.85 -9.49 2.55
C ARG A 133 10.02 -8.62 3.79
N THR A 134 9.36 -7.45 3.85
CA THR A 134 9.39 -6.60 5.05
C THR A 134 8.63 -7.26 6.21
N MET A 135 7.51 -7.91 5.92
CA MET A 135 6.74 -8.68 6.91
C MET A 135 7.51 -9.90 7.44
N GLU A 136 8.17 -10.66 6.57
CA GLU A 136 9.03 -11.78 6.97
C GLU A 136 10.14 -11.33 7.93
N TYR A 137 10.76 -10.18 7.66
CA TYR A 137 11.79 -9.64 8.54
C TYR A 137 11.21 -9.21 9.89
N MET A 138 10.04 -8.58 9.89
CA MET A 138 9.34 -8.19 11.11
C MET A 138 9.02 -9.40 11.98
N ILE A 139 8.41 -10.44 11.40
CA ILE A 139 8.05 -11.69 12.09
C ILE A 139 9.31 -12.37 12.64
N PHE A 140 10.40 -12.41 11.85
CA PHE A 140 11.67 -12.93 12.32
C PHE A 140 12.16 -12.20 13.57
N LEU A 141 12.17 -10.87 13.57
CA LEU A 141 12.60 -10.09 14.73
C LEU A 141 11.69 -10.29 15.94
N GLU A 142 10.36 -10.29 15.75
CA GLU A 142 9.41 -10.53 16.83
C GLU A 142 9.61 -11.89 17.48
N GLY A 143 9.95 -12.92 16.69
CA GLY A 143 10.27 -14.26 17.19
C GLY A 143 11.55 -14.35 18.02
N GLN A 144 12.43 -13.33 17.99
CA GLN A 144 13.67 -13.30 18.77
C GLN A 144 13.54 -12.57 20.12
N LYS A 145 12.37 -12.01 20.43
CA LYS A 145 12.18 -11.06 21.53
C LYS A 145 12.73 -11.51 22.89
N ASP A 146 12.60 -12.79 23.21
CA ASP A 146 12.96 -13.32 24.53
C ASP A 146 14.43 -13.76 24.65
N ASN A 147 15.19 -13.74 23.54
CA ASN A 147 16.52 -14.34 23.46
C ASN A 147 17.65 -13.33 23.17
N VAL A 148 17.34 -12.03 23.18
CA VAL A 148 18.26 -11.00 22.68
C VAL A 148 18.78 -10.10 23.80
N VAL A 149 20.10 -10.10 23.99
CA VAL A 149 20.85 -9.23 24.93
C VAL A 149 21.26 -7.90 24.25
N ASP A 150 20.85 -7.69 23.00
CA ASP A 150 21.17 -6.53 22.20
C ASP A 150 20.33 -5.30 22.60
N ALA A 151 21.00 -4.28 23.15
CA ALA A 151 20.37 -3.04 23.59
C ALA A 151 19.65 -2.27 22.46
N LEU A 152 20.03 -2.48 21.20
CA LEU A 152 19.42 -1.81 20.04
C LEU A 152 18.31 -2.63 19.36
N TYR A 153 18.04 -3.85 19.83
CA TYR A 153 17.00 -4.72 19.28
C TYR A 153 15.63 -4.05 19.24
N GLY A 154 15.20 -3.43 20.34
CA GLY A 154 13.90 -2.76 20.41
C GLY A 154 13.75 -1.64 19.38
N SER A 155 14.84 -0.87 19.17
CA SER A 155 14.89 0.17 18.13
C SER A 155 14.82 -0.42 16.73
N ARG A 156 15.52 -1.53 16.45
CA ARG A 156 15.44 -2.22 15.15
C ARG A 156 14.06 -2.78 14.90
N LEU A 157 13.46 -3.46 15.87
CA LEU A 157 12.10 -3.97 15.75
C LEU A 157 11.10 -2.85 15.43
N SER A 158 11.17 -1.73 16.16
CA SER A 158 10.31 -0.57 15.89
C SER A 158 10.51 0.01 14.48
N MET A 159 11.75 0.06 13.99
CA MET A 159 12.06 0.50 12.63
C MET A 159 11.49 -0.44 11.57
N VAL A 160 11.62 -1.74 11.77
CA VAL A 160 11.11 -2.75 10.84
C VAL A 160 9.58 -2.78 10.84
N GLN A 161 8.94 -2.65 12.00
CA GLN A 161 7.48 -2.51 12.11
C GLN A 161 6.97 -1.28 11.35
N ARG A 162 7.66 -0.14 11.46
CA ARG A 162 7.33 1.07 10.70
C ARG A 162 7.52 0.88 9.19
N LEU A 163 8.62 0.26 8.77
CA LEU A 163 8.84 -0.08 7.36
C LEU A 163 7.76 -1.03 6.83
N ALA A 164 7.44 -2.10 7.57
CA ALA A 164 6.40 -3.04 7.20
C ALA A 164 5.06 -2.32 7.05
N LYS A 165 4.66 -1.54 8.05
CA LYS A 165 3.43 -0.72 8.02
C LYS A 165 3.42 0.22 6.81
N TYR A 166 4.50 0.99 6.60
CA TYR A 166 4.63 1.90 5.47
C TYR A 166 4.41 1.18 4.13
N THR A 167 5.08 0.04 3.92
CA THR A 167 4.92 -0.72 2.66
C THR A 167 3.52 -1.30 2.47
N GLN A 168 2.77 -1.56 3.55
CA GLN A 168 1.38 -2.06 3.47
C GLN A 168 0.37 -0.94 3.18
N GLU A 169 0.66 0.30 3.58
CA GLU A 169 -0.20 1.46 3.33
C GLU A 169 -0.05 1.99 1.89
N GLU A 170 1.14 1.87 1.31
CA GLU A 170 1.45 2.32 -0.05
C GLU A 170 0.78 1.46 -1.13
N THR A 171 0.08 2.09 -2.08
CA THR A 171 -0.72 1.38 -3.09
C THR A 171 0.00 1.18 -4.42
N GLN A 172 1.11 1.88 -4.63
CA GLN A 172 1.89 1.82 -5.86
C GLN A 172 3.38 1.93 -5.56
N LEU A 173 4.19 1.19 -6.33
CA LEU A 173 5.63 1.32 -6.26
C LEU A 173 6.08 2.50 -7.13
N ASN A 174 6.61 3.55 -6.50
CA ASN A 174 7.16 4.72 -7.18
C ASN A 174 8.51 5.12 -6.57
N SER A 175 9.18 6.11 -7.17
CA SER A 175 10.50 6.57 -6.72
C SER A 175 10.49 7.12 -5.29
N ALA A 176 9.45 7.88 -4.92
CA ALA A 176 9.32 8.42 -3.57
C ALA A 176 9.23 7.30 -2.52
N MET A 177 8.42 6.28 -2.78
CA MET A 177 8.32 5.10 -1.91
C MET A 177 9.66 4.36 -1.80
N MET A 178 10.34 4.15 -2.93
CA MET A 178 11.63 3.46 -2.93
C MET A 178 12.70 4.22 -2.16
N ASN A 179 12.69 5.55 -2.23
CA ASN A 179 13.59 6.41 -1.46
C ASN A 179 13.33 6.27 0.04
N GLU A 180 12.06 6.28 0.45
CA GLU A 180 11.68 6.09 1.86
C GLU A 180 12.10 4.71 2.38
N VAL A 181 11.90 3.66 1.58
CA VAL A 181 12.39 2.30 1.89
C VAL A 181 13.91 2.29 2.09
N VAL A 182 14.67 2.98 1.23
CA VAL A 182 16.13 3.10 1.38
C VAL A 182 16.52 3.83 2.66
N CYS A 183 15.77 4.86 3.07
CA CYS A 183 15.97 5.57 4.33
C CYS A 183 15.77 4.62 5.53
N TYR A 184 14.67 3.87 5.58
CA TYR A 184 14.43 2.85 6.60
C TYR A 184 15.56 1.83 6.65
N LEU A 185 15.94 1.23 5.53
CA LEU A 185 16.98 0.20 5.48
C LEU A 185 18.35 0.73 5.88
N THR A 186 18.66 1.99 5.57
CA THR A 186 19.91 2.64 5.98
C THR A 186 19.94 2.82 7.51
N GLN A 187 18.84 3.30 8.08
CA GLN A 187 18.72 3.48 9.52
C GLN A 187 18.73 2.14 10.28
N ILE A 188 18.08 1.10 9.75
CA ILE A 188 18.12 -0.25 10.33
C ILE A 188 19.56 -0.78 10.35
N ARG A 189 20.31 -0.64 9.25
CA ARG A 189 21.72 -1.06 9.20
C ARG A 189 22.62 -0.27 10.16
N ALA A 190 22.33 1.01 10.37
CA ALA A 190 23.06 1.83 11.35
C ALA A 190 22.85 1.36 12.81
N LEU A 191 21.79 0.59 13.08
CA LEU A 191 21.50 0.01 14.41
C LEU A 191 22.19 -1.35 14.64
N GLY A 192 23.14 -1.73 13.79
CA GLY A 192 23.97 -2.93 13.96
C GLY A 192 23.20 -4.25 13.93
N PRO A 193 22.50 -4.58 12.84
CA PRO A 193 21.79 -5.85 12.70
C PRO A 193 22.76 -7.04 12.75
N SER A 194 22.29 -8.17 13.25
CA SER A 194 23.05 -9.41 13.25
C SER A 194 23.22 -10.01 11.85
N ILE A 195 24.12 -10.99 11.71
CA ILE A 195 24.33 -11.71 10.45
C ILE A 195 23.04 -12.38 9.94
N ALA A 196 22.19 -12.87 10.85
CA ALA A 196 20.91 -13.46 10.50
C ALA A 196 19.93 -12.42 9.92
N GLU A 197 19.88 -11.21 10.50
CA GLU A 197 19.06 -10.10 10.01
C GLU A 197 19.51 -9.62 8.62
N GLU A 198 20.82 -9.61 8.36
CA GLU A 198 21.37 -9.22 7.04
C GLU A 198 20.87 -10.09 5.88
N VAL A 199 20.47 -11.35 6.14
CA VAL A 199 19.83 -12.19 5.12
C VAL A 199 18.50 -11.59 4.66
N TYR A 200 17.69 -11.08 5.60
CA TYR A 200 16.42 -10.44 5.30
C TYR A 200 16.61 -9.08 4.63
N LEU A 201 17.55 -8.27 5.14
CA LEU A 201 17.87 -6.96 4.55
C LEU A 201 18.32 -7.07 3.09
N LYS A 202 19.13 -8.08 2.76
CA LYS A 202 19.54 -8.37 1.37
C LYS A 202 18.39 -8.84 0.49
N ARG A 203 17.44 -9.61 1.04
CA ARG A 203 16.23 -9.99 0.30
C ARG A 203 15.35 -8.79 0.01
N ILE A 204 15.15 -7.90 0.99
CA ILE A 204 14.36 -6.67 0.80
C ILE A 204 15.03 -5.80 -0.26
N MET A 205 16.31 -5.46 -0.05
CA MET A 205 17.09 -4.73 -1.03
C MET A 205 18.59 -5.07 -0.91
N PRO A 206 19.18 -5.68 -1.96
CA PRO A 206 20.61 -5.89 -2.08
C PRO A 206 21.42 -4.58 -1.96
N PRO A 207 22.65 -4.63 -1.42
CA PRO A 207 23.51 -3.44 -1.26
C PRO A 207 23.76 -2.68 -2.56
N SER A 208 23.94 -3.37 -3.68
CA SER A 208 24.15 -2.74 -4.99
C SER A 208 22.97 -1.85 -5.40
N LEU A 209 21.74 -2.32 -5.19
CA LEU A 209 20.53 -1.53 -5.48
C LEU A 209 20.38 -0.36 -4.51
N LEU A 210 20.80 -0.53 -3.26
CA LEU A 210 20.79 0.55 -2.27
C LEU A 210 21.79 1.66 -2.62
N GLU A 211 23.00 1.32 -3.06
CA GLU A 211 24.01 2.28 -3.49
C GLU A 211 23.59 3.03 -4.74
N HIS A 212 23.05 2.33 -5.74
CA HIS A 212 22.49 2.96 -6.94
C HIS A 212 21.33 3.90 -6.60
N THR A 213 20.41 3.51 -5.71
CA THR A 213 19.28 4.36 -5.33
C THR A 213 19.74 5.57 -4.51
N LYS A 214 20.75 5.40 -3.63
CA LYS A 214 21.36 6.51 -2.89
C LYS A 214 21.97 7.57 -3.79
N GLN A 215 22.63 7.18 -4.89
CA GLN A 215 23.19 8.14 -5.86
C GLN A 215 22.11 9.04 -6.50
N TRP A 216 20.88 8.52 -6.65
CA TRP A 216 19.73 9.30 -7.13
C TRP A 216 19.13 10.18 -6.02
N VAL A 217 19.07 9.67 -4.78
CA VAL A 217 18.51 10.39 -3.61
C VAL A 217 19.40 11.53 -3.14
N THR A 218 20.73 11.39 -3.18
CA THR A 218 21.65 12.48 -2.83
C THR A 218 21.53 13.68 -3.77
N GLY A 219 20.99 13.51 -4.98
CA GLY A 219 20.64 14.61 -5.88
C GLY A 219 19.44 15.47 -5.40
N LEU A 220 18.54 14.91 -4.57
CA LEU A 220 17.35 15.60 -4.03
C LEU A 220 17.52 16.03 -2.57
N ALA A 221 18.27 15.27 -1.77
CA ALA A 221 18.46 15.54 -0.34
C ALA A 221 19.38 16.74 -0.04
N ILE A 222 20.27 17.14 -0.97
CA ILE A 222 21.12 18.34 -0.80
C ILE A 222 20.28 19.63 -0.71
N GLY A 223 19.11 19.68 -1.37
CA GLY A 223 18.22 20.85 -1.31
C GLY A 223 17.47 20.99 0.03
N PHE A 224 17.15 19.89 0.71
CA PHE A 224 16.35 19.93 1.95
C PHE A 224 17.21 20.27 3.18
N PHE A 225 18.47 19.82 3.25
CA PHE A 225 19.38 20.17 4.35
C PHE A 225 19.94 21.60 4.25
N GLN A 226 20.05 22.18 3.04
CA GLN A 226 20.42 23.59 2.86
C GLN A 226 19.34 24.57 3.38
N LEU A 227 18.07 24.17 3.34
CA LEU A 227 16.96 24.95 3.93
C LEU A 227 16.95 24.95 5.47
N LEU A 228 17.49 23.89 6.10
CA LEU A 228 17.62 23.79 7.55
C LEU A 228 18.92 24.40 8.11
N GLN A 229 19.85 24.78 7.23
CA GLN A 229 21.12 25.42 7.58
C GLN A 229 21.21 26.86 7.05
N SER A 230 20.10 27.59 6.98
CA SER A 230 20.18 29.04 6.80
C SER A 230 20.93 29.63 8.00
N PRO A 231 22.01 30.40 7.78
CA PRO A 231 22.75 31.01 8.88
C PRO A 231 21.84 32.00 9.60
N VAL A 232 21.87 31.98 10.93
CA VAL A 232 21.39 33.09 11.75
C VAL A 232 22.23 34.30 11.33
N GLU A 233 21.65 35.22 10.56
CA GLU A 233 22.20 36.57 10.39
C GLU A 233 22.09 37.30 11.74
N GLU A 234 23.09 37.13 12.59
CA GLU A 234 23.36 38.09 13.66
C GLU A 234 23.94 39.36 13.03
N GLY A 235 23.14 40.43 13.05
CA GLY A 235 23.65 41.79 13.22
C GLY A 235 23.90 42.60 11.95
N ALA A 236 22.84 43.10 11.32
CA ALA A 236 22.90 44.35 10.56
C ALA A 236 21.58 45.12 10.66
N ALA A 237 21.41 45.91 11.72
CA ALA A 237 20.46 47.02 11.72
C ALA A 237 21.22 48.31 12.07
N ILE A 238 21.53 49.04 11.01
CA ILE A 238 22.15 50.37 11.02
C ILE A 238 21.10 51.41 11.45
N GLU A 239 21.52 52.25 12.40
CA GLU A 239 21.19 53.67 12.66
C GLU A 239 19.82 54.31 12.28
N ASN A 240 19.32 55.04 13.29
CA ASN A 240 18.75 56.40 13.26
C ASN A 240 17.42 56.67 12.53
N GLN A 241 16.39 57.08 13.28
CA GLN A 241 16.03 58.51 13.50
C GLN A 241 14.65 58.69 14.17
N SER A 242 14.64 59.56 15.20
CA SER A 242 13.60 60.55 15.56
C SER A 242 12.30 60.12 16.27
N LYS A 243 12.12 60.55 17.54
CA LYS A 243 11.28 61.73 17.93
C LYS A 243 11.03 61.84 19.47
N SER A 244 11.18 63.09 19.95
CA SER A 244 10.63 63.73 21.18
C SER A 244 11.16 63.22 22.54
N LEU A 245 11.63 64.03 23.50
CA LEU A 245 11.44 65.45 23.85
C LEU A 245 12.77 66.05 24.34
#